data_AF-A0A537S6Y3-F1
#
_entry.id   AF-A0A537S6Y3-F1
#
_cell.length_a   1.000
_cell.length_b   1.000
_cell.length_c   1.000
_cell.angle_alpha   90.00
_cell.angle_beta   90.00
_cell.angle_gamma   90.00
#
_symmetry.space_group_name_H-M   'P 1'
#
loop_
_entity.id
_entity.type
_entity.pdbx_description
1 polymer ?
#
loop_
_entity_poly.entity_id
_entity_poly.type
_entity_poly.pdbx_seq_one_letter_code
_entity_poly.pdbx_strand_id
1 'polypeptide(L)'
;AALAWNEPRRRSYWETELINALRIVDRGWSTPEEMRGSWAGAMGHTQWMPEVWLNVGIDYDHDGRVSPFGKPDDALGSTARYLVNRGKYHRGEHWGYEVRAPGGASGGNRTYAAWASAGVSRADGQPFAQPNASAQMWVPVPGGPSFLLGPNFYSVRSYNPSMNYALAICHLGDRILGAPPFIQPFPGSERALTLAEVQEMQVRLTKAGFDTGGTDGRVGNDTMKAIRDDQTKMGLLPADGYGGLKVLARLRQGG
;
A
#
# COMPACT_ATOMS: atom_id res chain seq x y z
N ALA A 1 -15.21 -0.15 -22.07
CA ALA A 1 -16.24 0.47 -22.92
C ALA A 1 -16.64 1.87 -22.43
N ALA A 2 -17.20 2.01 -21.21
CA ALA A 2 -17.68 3.30 -20.70
C ALA A 2 -16.64 4.43 -20.76
N LEU A 3 -15.40 4.20 -20.32
CA LEU A 3 -14.34 5.22 -20.35
C LEU A 3 -13.85 5.57 -21.77
N ALA A 4 -13.81 4.60 -22.68
CA ALA A 4 -13.51 4.87 -24.09
C ALA A 4 -14.56 5.81 -24.71
N TRP A 5 -15.82 5.64 -24.32
CA TRP A 5 -16.91 6.48 -24.77
C TRP A 5 -16.89 7.89 -24.13
N ASN A 6 -16.82 7.95 -22.80
CA ASN A 6 -17.11 9.15 -22.01
C ASN A 6 -15.89 9.96 -21.53
N GLU A 7 -14.64 9.46 -21.63
CA GLU A 7 -13.45 10.16 -21.13
C GLU A 7 -12.56 10.64 -22.30
N PRO A 8 -12.86 11.77 -22.95
CA PRO A 8 -12.21 12.19 -24.18
C PRO A 8 -10.71 12.46 -24.01
N ARG A 9 -10.26 12.88 -22.81
CA ARG A 9 -8.85 13.19 -22.55
C ARG A 9 -7.92 11.98 -22.68
N ARG A 10 -8.45 10.77 -22.45
CA ARG A 10 -7.68 9.51 -22.48
C ARG A 10 -8.35 8.45 -23.36
N ARG A 11 -9.23 8.85 -24.28
CA ARG A 11 -10.01 7.92 -25.11
C ARG A 11 -9.15 6.83 -25.77
N SER A 12 -8.08 7.21 -26.48
CA SER A 12 -7.20 6.25 -27.17
C SER A 12 -6.56 5.24 -26.23
N TYR A 13 -6.18 5.65 -25.01
CA TYR A 13 -5.70 4.74 -23.98
C TYR A 13 -6.79 3.74 -23.57
N TRP A 14 -8.00 4.21 -23.28
CA TRP A 14 -9.11 3.35 -22.87
C TRP A 14 -9.60 2.42 -23.98
N GLU A 15 -9.56 2.85 -25.24
CA GLU A 15 -9.83 2.00 -26.41
C GLU A 15 -8.78 0.89 -26.53
N THR A 16 -7.51 1.22 -26.33
CA THR A 16 -6.42 0.24 -26.34
C THR A 16 -6.59 -0.79 -25.24
N GLU A 17 -6.88 -0.37 -24.01
CA GLU A 17 -7.12 -1.31 -22.90
C GLU A 17 -8.39 -2.15 -23.13
N LEU A 18 -9.44 -1.58 -23.74
CA LEU A 18 -10.63 -2.35 -24.13
C LEU A 18 -10.30 -3.43 -25.16
N ILE A 19 -9.51 -3.10 -26.19
CA ILE A 19 -9.08 -4.08 -27.20
C ILE A 19 -8.20 -5.16 -26.54
N ASN A 20 -7.30 -4.78 -25.64
CA ASN A 20 -6.49 -5.74 -24.88
C ASN A 20 -7.36 -6.67 -24.03
N ALA A 21 -8.43 -6.16 -23.41
CA ALA A 21 -9.37 -6.99 -22.67
C ALA A 21 -10.08 -8.01 -23.58
N LEU A 22 -10.50 -7.59 -24.78
CA LEU A 22 -11.09 -8.51 -25.76
C LEU A 22 -10.10 -9.57 -26.24
N ARG A 23 -8.82 -9.24 -26.39
CA ARG A 23 -7.76 -10.21 -26.72
C ARG A 23 -7.55 -11.25 -25.63
N ILE A 24 -7.70 -10.89 -24.36
CA ILE A 24 -7.62 -11.84 -23.24
C ILE A 24 -8.77 -12.86 -23.33
N VAL A 25 -9.98 -12.39 -23.65
CA VAL A 25 -11.14 -13.26 -23.88
C VAL A 25 -10.93 -14.16 -25.10
N ASP A 26 -10.44 -13.61 -26.21
CA ASP A 26 -10.14 -14.35 -27.44
C ASP A 26 -9.10 -15.47 -27.22
N ARG A 27 -8.14 -15.25 -26.32
CA ARG A 27 -7.16 -16.27 -25.89
C ARG A 27 -7.75 -17.37 -25.00
N GLY A 28 -9.00 -17.22 -24.54
CA GLY A 28 -9.64 -18.15 -23.61
C GLY A 28 -9.10 -18.07 -22.18
N TRP A 29 -8.40 -16.99 -21.81
CA TRP A 29 -7.85 -16.81 -20.46
C TRP A 29 -8.92 -16.36 -19.44
N SER A 30 -10.03 -15.76 -19.89
CA SER A 30 -11.18 -15.39 -19.05
C SER A 30 -12.43 -15.09 -19.89
N THR A 31 -13.59 -14.94 -19.25
CA THR A 31 -14.83 -14.45 -19.88
C THR A 31 -15.17 -13.01 -19.45
N PRO A 32 -16.02 -12.28 -20.21
CA PRO A 32 -16.46 -10.94 -19.80
C PRO A 32 -17.05 -10.86 -18.39
N GLU A 33 -17.76 -11.89 -17.94
CA GLU A 33 -18.41 -11.96 -16.62
C GLU A 33 -17.40 -12.14 -15.47
N GLU A 34 -16.27 -12.79 -15.75
CA GLU A 34 -15.17 -13.03 -14.82
C GLU A 34 -14.25 -11.82 -14.67
N MET A 35 -14.12 -11.00 -15.72
CA MET A 35 -13.22 -9.84 -15.78
C MET A 35 -13.69 -8.66 -14.89
N ARG A 36 -13.73 -8.90 -13.58
CA ARG A 36 -14.08 -7.92 -12.56
C ARG A 36 -12.87 -7.08 -12.18
N GLY A 37 -13.11 -5.80 -11.95
CA GLY A 37 -12.03 -4.87 -11.63
C GLY A 37 -12.54 -3.56 -11.06
N SER A 38 -11.60 -2.65 -10.83
CA SER A 38 -11.90 -1.28 -10.44
C SER A 38 -12.63 -0.55 -11.57
N TRP A 39 -13.21 0.62 -11.24
CA TRP A 39 -13.89 1.50 -12.21
C TRP A 39 -13.01 1.87 -13.41
N ALA A 40 -11.68 1.89 -13.22
CA ALA A 40 -10.69 2.22 -14.25
C ALA A 40 -10.21 0.99 -15.04
N GLY A 41 -10.73 -0.21 -14.79
CA GLY A 41 -10.40 -1.42 -15.53
C GLY A 41 -9.17 -2.18 -15.02
N ALA A 42 -8.70 -1.89 -13.80
CA ALA A 42 -7.66 -2.68 -13.14
C ALA A 42 -8.27 -3.94 -12.50
N MET A 43 -7.76 -5.12 -12.84
CA MET A 43 -8.47 -6.40 -12.63
C MET A 43 -7.81 -7.32 -11.62
N GLY A 44 -8.64 -8.15 -10.97
CA GLY A 44 -8.22 -9.24 -10.10
C GLY A 44 -7.38 -8.83 -8.90
N HIS A 45 -6.67 -9.82 -8.34
CA HIS A 45 -5.76 -9.66 -7.19
C HIS A 45 -4.64 -8.65 -7.46
N THR A 46 -4.15 -8.62 -8.69
CA THR A 46 -2.99 -7.81 -9.09
C THR A 46 -3.34 -6.37 -9.41
N GLN A 47 -4.63 -6.05 -9.60
CA GLN A 47 -5.11 -4.76 -10.10
C GLN A 47 -4.37 -4.33 -11.38
N TRP A 48 -4.26 -5.26 -12.33
CA TRP A 48 -3.62 -4.98 -13.60
C TRP A 48 -4.57 -4.44 -14.66
N MET A 49 -4.06 -3.48 -15.42
CA MET A 49 -4.65 -3.12 -16.69
C MET A 49 -4.51 -4.29 -17.68
N PRO A 50 -5.45 -4.45 -18.64
CA PRO A 50 -5.38 -5.52 -19.64
C PRO A 50 -4.03 -5.64 -20.37
N GLU A 51 -3.36 -4.53 -20.68
CA GLU A 51 -2.01 -4.52 -21.26
C GLU A 51 -1.00 -5.30 -20.40
N VAL A 52 -1.02 -5.06 -19.08
CA VAL A 52 -0.05 -5.66 -18.15
C VAL A 52 -0.31 -7.15 -18.04
N TRP A 53 -1.58 -7.57 -17.96
CA TRP A 53 -1.96 -8.98 -17.96
C TRP A 53 -1.41 -9.70 -19.21
N LEU A 54 -1.62 -9.15 -20.40
CA LEU A 54 -1.14 -9.74 -21.66
C LEU A 54 0.39 -9.86 -21.75
N ASN A 55 1.14 -8.89 -21.22
CA ASN A 55 2.58 -8.77 -21.46
C ASN A 55 3.45 -9.25 -20.29
N VAL A 56 2.90 -9.33 -19.07
CA VAL A 56 3.66 -9.66 -17.85
C VAL A 56 3.13 -10.91 -17.16
N GLY A 57 1.86 -11.25 -17.38
CA GLY A 57 1.24 -12.44 -16.82
C GLY A 57 2.00 -13.73 -17.14
N ILE A 58 2.04 -14.65 -16.18
CA ILE A 58 2.53 -16.02 -16.32
C ILE A 58 1.49 -16.99 -15.81
N ASP A 59 1.41 -18.10 -16.53
CA ASP A 59 0.72 -19.31 -16.12
C ASP A 59 1.69 -20.06 -15.21
N TYR A 60 1.53 -19.86 -13.91
CA TYR A 60 2.43 -20.37 -12.88
C TYR A 60 2.05 -21.79 -12.46
N ASP A 61 0.77 -22.15 -12.50
CA ASP A 61 0.29 -23.48 -12.16
C ASP A 61 0.19 -24.44 -13.36
N HIS A 62 0.49 -23.95 -14.56
CA HIS A 62 0.59 -24.68 -15.82
C HIS A 62 -0.74 -25.25 -16.32
N ASP A 63 -1.85 -24.56 -16.07
CA ASP A 63 -3.19 -24.96 -16.51
C ASP A 63 -3.53 -24.51 -17.96
N GLY A 64 -2.63 -23.75 -18.59
CA GLY A 64 -2.77 -23.22 -19.94
C GLY A 64 -3.40 -21.83 -19.99
N ARG A 65 -3.74 -21.23 -18.85
CA ARG A 65 -4.32 -19.89 -18.74
C ARG A 65 -3.48 -19.03 -17.82
N VAL A 66 -3.51 -17.73 -18.09
CA VAL A 66 -2.95 -16.73 -17.17
C VAL A 66 -4.11 -16.01 -16.53
N SER A 67 -4.28 -16.10 -15.22
CA SER A 67 -5.42 -15.52 -14.51
C SER A 67 -5.01 -14.70 -13.28
N PRO A 68 -5.35 -13.39 -13.20
CA PRO A 68 -5.20 -12.61 -11.97
C PRO A 68 -6.34 -12.89 -10.96
N PHE A 69 -7.20 -13.87 -11.23
CA PHE A 69 -8.38 -14.21 -10.43
C PHE A 69 -8.24 -15.61 -9.80
N GLY A 70 -9.14 -15.92 -8.86
CA GLY A 70 -9.21 -17.26 -8.28
C GLY A 70 -8.04 -17.53 -7.33
N LYS A 71 -7.37 -18.67 -7.49
CA LYS A 71 -6.18 -19.02 -6.71
C LYS A 71 -5.04 -18.02 -7.00
N PRO A 72 -4.23 -17.66 -6.00
CA PRO A 72 -3.30 -16.55 -6.14
C PRO A 72 -2.00 -16.92 -6.87
N ASP A 73 -1.80 -18.17 -7.30
CA ASP A 73 -0.56 -18.70 -7.89
C ASP A 73 -0.05 -17.82 -9.04
N ASP A 74 -0.87 -17.65 -10.08
CA ASP A 74 -0.59 -16.78 -11.22
C ASP A 74 -0.40 -15.32 -10.79
N ALA A 75 -1.26 -14.80 -9.92
CA ALA A 75 -1.18 -13.43 -9.45
C ALA A 75 0.18 -13.15 -8.76
N LEU A 76 0.61 -14.04 -7.85
CA LEU A 76 1.85 -13.92 -7.11
C LEU A 76 3.07 -14.08 -8.03
N GLY A 77 3.09 -15.13 -8.85
CA GLY A 77 4.17 -15.40 -9.80
C GLY A 77 4.33 -14.24 -10.79
N SER A 78 3.21 -13.73 -11.30
CA SER A 78 3.21 -12.65 -12.27
C SER A 78 3.57 -11.29 -11.63
N THR A 79 3.14 -10.99 -10.40
CA THR A 79 3.59 -9.81 -9.65
C THR A 79 5.10 -9.86 -9.38
N ALA A 80 5.66 -11.02 -9.03
CA ALA A 80 7.11 -11.17 -8.88
C ALA A 80 7.83 -10.92 -10.21
N ARG A 81 7.34 -11.46 -11.33
CA ARG A 81 7.89 -11.20 -12.67
C ARG A 81 7.82 -9.72 -13.04
N TYR A 82 6.73 -9.02 -12.69
CA TYR A 82 6.60 -7.58 -12.89
C TYR A 82 7.70 -6.81 -12.17
N LEU A 83 7.90 -7.07 -10.87
CA LEU A 83 8.91 -6.37 -10.06
C LEU A 83 10.32 -6.60 -10.59
N VAL A 84 10.65 -7.84 -10.97
CA VAL A 84 11.97 -8.16 -11.54
C VAL A 84 12.17 -7.49 -12.90
N ASN A 85 11.21 -7.63 -13.83
CA ASN A 85 11.42 -7.24 -15.23
C ASN A 85 11.14 -5.75 -15.49
N ARG A 86 9.98 -5.25 -15.03
CA ARG A 86 9.57 -3.85 -15.21
C ARG A 86 10.09 -2.98 -14.07
N GLY A 87 9.98 -3.45 -12.83
CA GLY A 87 10.45 -2.72 -11.65
C GLY A 87 11.96 -2.75 -11.44
N LYS A 88 12.72 -3.60 -12.16
CA LYS A 88 14.18 -3.75 -12.00
C LYS A 88 14.58 -4.06 -10.55
N TYR A 89 13.87 -4.99 -9.91
CA TYR A 89 14.16 -5.41 -8.54
C TYR A 89 15.56 -6.01 -8.41
N HIS A 90 16.34 -5.55 -7.43
CA HIS A 90 17.67 -6.03 -7.09
C HIS A 90 17.57 -7.11 -6.00
N ARG A 91 17.90 -8.36 -6.34
CA ARG A 91 17.81 -9.47 -5.37
C ARG A 91 18.79 -9.26 -4.21
N GLY A 92 18.30 -9.47 -2.99
CA GLY A 92 19.10 -9.36 -1.77
C GLY A 92 19.33 -7.94 -1.27
N GLU A 93 18.98 -6.89 -2.04
CA GLU A 93 19.01 -5.50 -1.56
C GLU A 93 17.76 -5.17 -0.74
N HIS A 94 17.91 -4.39 0.33
CA HIS A 94 16.77 -3.86 1.07
C HIS A 94 16.12 -2.69 0.33
N TRP A 95 14.82 -2.44 0.51
CA TRP A 95 14.13 -1.33 -0.15
C TRP A 95 14.58 0.04 0.36
N GLY A 96 14.92 0.15 1.65
CA GLY A 96 15.37 1.38 2.30
C GLY A 96 15.35 1.29 3.81
N TYR A 97 15.84 2.29 4.52
CA TYR A 97 15.86 2.27 5.99
C TYR A 97 15.35 3.59 6.54
N GLU A 98 14.62 3.53 7.65
CA GLU A 98 14.40 4.71 8.49
C GLU A 98 15.73 5.14 9.10
N VAL A 99 16.00 6.44 9.11
CA VAL A 99 17.28 7.01 9.55
C VAL A 99 17.09 8.19 10.51
N ARG A 100 18.08 8.37 11.38
CA ARG A 100 18.31 9.63 12.08
C ARG A 100 19.32 10.44 11.28
N ALA A 101 18.95 11.66 10.95
CA ALA A 101 19.78 12.57 10.20
C ALA A 101 19.95 13.88 10.99
N PRO A 102 21.18 14.34 11.26
CA PRO A 102 21.38 15.67 11.83
C PRO A 102 20.84 16.72 10.85
N GLY A 103 20.26 17.80 11.38
CA GLY A 103 19.59 18.84 10.58
C GLY A 103 20.49 19.31 9.44
N GLY A 104 20.09 19.06 8.19
CA GLY A 104 20.81 19.49 6.99
C GLY A 104 21.32 18.37 6.07
N ALA A 105 21.29 17.10 6.47
CA ALA A 105 21.60 15.98 5.56
C ALA A 105 20.48 15.87 4.50
N SER A 106 20.70 16.51 3.36
CA SER A 106 19.76 16.61 2.26
C SER A 106 20.47 16.40 0.93
N GLY A 107 19.70 15.97 -0.06
CA GLY A 107 20.09 16.00 -1.46
C GLY A 107 21.04 14.89 -1.92
N GLY A 108 20.68 14.33 -3.08
CA GLY A 108 21.53 13.43 -3.86
C GLY A 108 21.28 11.94 -3.60
N ASN A 109 21.73 11.15 -4.56
CA ASN A 109 21.86 9.71 -4.42
C ASN A 109 23.30 9.41 -3.98
N ARG A 110 23.47 8.78 -2.81
CA ARG A 110 24.79 8.47 -2.24
C ARG A 110 24.81 7.06 -1.71
N THR A 111 25.98 6.46 -1.57
CA THR A 111 26.10 5.18 -0.89
C THR A 111 25.71 5.30 0.58
N TYR A 112 25.22 4.23 1.19
CA TYR A 112 24.96 4.20 2.63
C TYR A 112 26.20 4.57 3.46
N ALA A 113 27.41 4.18 3.03
CA ALA A 113 28.66 4.59 3.66
C ALA A 113 28.89 6.10 3.59
N ALA A 114 28.62 6.73 2.45
CA ALA A 114 28.74 8.18 2.31
C ALA A 114 27.71 8.93 3.17
N TRP A 115 26.50 8.40 3.31
CA TRP A 115 25.50 8.91 4.24
C TRP A 115 25.94 8.76 5.70
N ALA A 116 26.51 7.62 6.07
CA ALA A 116 27.06 7.37 7.40
C ALA A 116 28.20 8.33 7.75
N SER A 117 29.15 8.55 6.83
CA SER A 117 30.22 9.54 6.99
C SER A 117 29.70 10.97 7.11
N ALA A 118 28.52 11.26 6.54
CA ALA A 118 27.83 12.54 6.69
C ALA A 118 26.97 12.63 7.98
N GLY A 119 27.07 11.64 8.88
CA GLY A 119 26.39 11.62 10.18
C GLY A 119 24.99 11.01 10.17
N VAL A 120 24.54 10.41 9.06
CA VAL A 120 23.24 9.72 8.99
C VAL A 120 23.39 8.29 9.53
N SER A 121 22.54 7.91 10.47
CA SER A 121 22.53 6.55 11.05
C SER A 121 21.16 5.90 10.90
N ARG A 122 21.09 4.57 10.87
CA ARG A 122 19.78 3.89 10.91
C ARG A 122 19.05 4.23 12.21
N ALA A 123 17.74 4.39 12.13
CA ALA A 123 16.91 4.72 13.29
C ALA A 123 16.91 3.60 14.34
N ASP A 124 17.14 2.35 13.95
CA ASP A 124 17.27 1.22 14.88
C ASP A 124 18.68 1.07 15.48
N GLY A 125 19.63 1.92 15.09
CA GLY A 125 21.02 1.88 15.53
C GLY A 125 21.85 0.75 14.91
N GLN A 126 21.29 -0.05 13.99
CA GLN A 126 22.02 -1.10 13.28
C GLN A 126 22.95 -0.51 12.20
N PRO A 127 23.98 -1.25 11.77
CA PRO A 127 24.77 -0.86 10.61
C PRO A 127 23.95 -1.02 9.31
N PHE A 128 24.33 -0.29 8.26
CA PHE A 128 23.82 -0.53 6.91
C PHE A 128 24.43 -1.84 6.38
N ALA A 129 23.60 -2.85 6.11
CA ALA A 129 24.08 -4.17 5.68
C ALA A 129 24.85 -4.14 4.34
N GLN A 130 24.58 -3.15 3.49
CA GLN A 130 25.20 -3.00 2.17
C GLN A 130 25.74 -1.57 2.02
N PRO A 131 26.89 -1.26 2.64
CA PRO A 131 27.41 0.12 2.73
C PRO A 131 27.68 0.77 1.37
N ASN A 132 27.92 -0.01 0.32
CA ASN A 132 28.19 0.48 -1.03
C ASN A 132 26.92 0.64 -1.88
N ALA A 133 25.75 0.17 -1.42
CA ALA A 133 24.50 0.38 -2.13
C ALA A 133 24.06 1.85 -2.03
N SER A 134 23.50 2.36 -3.12
CA SER A 134 23.08 3.76 -3.22
C SER A 134 21.65 3.96 -2.75
N ALA A 135 21.43 5.05 -2.03
CA ALA A 135 20.11 5.45 -1.54
C ALA A 135 19.93 6.97 -1.56
N GLN A 136 18.68 7.39 -1.64
CA GLN A 136 18.28 8.79 -1.62
C GLN A 136 17.48 9.11 -0.35
N MET A 137 17.80 10.25 0.27
CA MET A 137 17.05 10.77 1.41
C MET A 137 15.64 11.22 0.99
N TRP A 138 14.64 10.81 1.75
CA TRP A 138 13.27 11.28 1.64
C TRP A 138 12.65 11.51 3.02
N VAL A 139 12.02 12.67 3.20
CA VAL A 139 11.25 13.03 4.39
C VAL A 139 9.81 13.24 3.93
N PRO A 140 8.87 12.34 4.22
CA PRO A 140 7.51 12.43 3.68
C PRO A 140 6.76 13.66 4.17
N VAL A 141 7.01 14.05 5.43
CA VAL A 141 6.37 15.20 6.09
C VAL A 141 7.34 15.81 7.10
N PRO A 142 7.42 17.15 7.21
CA PRO A 142 8.21 17.81 8.24
C PRO A 142 7.89 17.30 9.65
N GLY A 143 8.91 17.00 10.45
CA GLY A 143 8.76 16.45 11.80
C GLY A 143 8.44 14.95 11.87
N GLY A 144 8.25 14.28 10.73
CA GLY A 144 8.07 12.84 10.64
C GLY A 144 9.36 12.04 10.44
N PRO A 145 9.25 10.71 10.21
CA PRO A 145 10.39 9.86 9.94
C PRO A 145 11.12 10.27 8.65
N SER A 146 12.43 10.02 8.62
CA SER A 146 13.28 10.20 7.45
C SER A 146 13.76 8.85 6.94
N PHE A 147 13.85 8.68 5.63
CA PHE A 147 14.21 7.42 5.00
C PHE A 147 15.35 7.58 4.01
N LEU A 148 16.25 6.59 3.96
CA LEU A 148 17.15 6.38 2.83
C LEU A 148 16.59 5.28 1.93
N LEU A 149 16.09 5.66 0.75
CA LEU A 149 15.39 4.79 -0.20
C LEU A 149 16.32 4.30 -1.30
N GLY A 150 16.38 2.99 -1.49
CA GLY A 150 17.20 2.31 -2.51
C GLY A 150 16.40 1.85 -3.74
N PRO A 151 17.04 1.15 -4.68
CA PRO A 151 16.42 0.70 -5.93
C PRO A 151 15.14 -0.12 -5.75
N ASN A 152 15.08 -0.98 -4.73
CA ASN A 152 13.91 -1.83 -4.49
C ASN A 152 12.66 -1.08 -4.02
N PHE A 153 12.80 0.07 -3.36
CA PHE A 153 11.66 0.96 -3.12
C PHE A 153 11.08 1.47 -4.44
N TYR A 154 11.95 1.88 -5.37
CA TYR A 154 11.54 2.36 -6.69
C TYR A 154 11.01 1.25 -7.59
N SER A 155 11.45 0.01 -7.39
CA SER A 155 10.85 -1.18 -8.00
C SER A 155 9.39 -1.36 -7.60
N VAL A 156 9.08 -1.25 -6.30
CA VAL A 156 7.68 -1.29 -5.83
C VAL A 156 6.88 -0.09 -6.34
N ARG A 157 7.48 1.11 -6.35
CA ARG A 157 6.86 2.32 -6.92
C ARG A 157 6.59 2.20 -8.42
N SER A 158 7.27 1.33 -9.16
CA SER A 158 6.98 1.15 -10.59
C SER A 158 5.57 0.59 -10.80
N TYR A 159 5.04 -0.15 -9.82
CA TYR A 159 3.69 -0.71 -9.83
C TYR A 159 2.61 0.37 -9.68
N ASN A 160 2.87 1.38 -8.83
CA ASN A 160 2.04 2.56 -8.67
C ASN A 160 2.93 3.76 -8.34
N PRO A 161 2.92 4.84 -9.15
CA PRO A 161 3.91 5.93 -9.10
C PRO A 161 3.78 6.88 -7.89
N SER A 162 3.24 6.41 -6.76
CA SER A 162 3.10 7.11 -5.49
C SER A 162 4.16 6.67 -4.47
N MET A 163 4.89 7.64 -3.91
CA MET A 163 5.86 7.39 -2.82
C MET A 163 5.18 6.82 -1.57
N ASN A 164 3.99 7.33 -1.21
CA ASN A 164 3.26 6.88 -0.04
C ASN A 164 2.74 5.46 -0.22
N TYR A 165 2.28 5.11 -1.42
CA TYR A 165 1.90 3.74 -1.75
C TYR A 165 3.11 2.79 -1.59
N ALA A 166 4.25 3.14 -2.18
CA ALA A 166 5.44 2.31 -2.12
C ALA A 166 5.95 2.14 -0.67
N LEU A 167 5.93 3.21 0.13
CA LEU A 167 6.27 3.15 1.56
C LEU A 167 5.32 2.23 2.32
N ALA A 168 4.01 2.36 2.09
CA ALA A 168 3.01 1.52 2.76
C ALA A 168 3.20 0.03 2.42
N ILE A 169 3.43 -0.30 1.15
CA ILE A 169 3.64 -1.69 0.70
C ILE A 169 4.97 -2.26 1.22
N CYS A 170 6.07 -1.51 1.11
CA CYS A 170 7.36 -1.95 1.62
C CYS A 170 7.30 -2.17 3.14
N HIS A 171 6.73 -1.21 3.87
CA HIS A 171 6.58 -1.33 5.31
C HIS A 171 5.65 -2.48 5.69
N LEU A 172 4.52 -2.67 4.99
CA LEU A 172 3.65 -3.82 5.23
C LEU A 172 4.41 -5.15 5.04
N GLY A 173 5.26 -5.24 4.00
CA GLY A 173 6.15 -6.38 3.79
C GLY A 173 7.07 -6.64 4.99
N ASP A 174 7.75 -5.59 5.48
CA ASP A 174 8.59 -5.69 6.67
C ASP A 174 7.79 -6.15 7.91
N ARG A 175 6.57 -5.62 8.09
CA ARG A 175 5.68 -5.97 9.20
C ARG A 175 5.21 -7.42 9.14
N ILE A 176 4.94 -7.95 7.95
CA ILE A 176 4.60 -9.38 7.73
C ILE A 176 5.79 -10.27 8.08
N LEU A 177 7.02 -9.82 7.79
CA LEU A 177 8.26 -10.53 8.15
C LEU A 177 8.68 -10.35 9.62
N GLY A 178 7.90 -9.61 10.43
CA GLY A 178 8.12 -9.45 11.86
C GLY A 178 9.00 -8.26 12.26
N ALA A 179 9.38 -7.39 11.34
CA ALA A 179 10.08 -6.15 11.67
C ALA A 179 9.19 -5.20 12.49
N PRO A 180 9.74 -4.33 13.37
CA PRO A 180 8.97 -3.38 14.18
C PRO A 180 8.29 -2.27 13.33
N PRO A 181 7.35 -1.49 13.90
CA PRO A 181 6.87 -0.26 13.25
C PRO A 181 8.01 0.76 13.11
N PHE A 182 7.76 1.84 12.36
CA PHE A 182 8.66 2.99 12.35
C PHE A 182 8.89 3.54 13.76
N ILE A 183 10.11 4.00 14.01
CA ILE A 183 10.57 4.48 15.31
C ILE A 183 10.08 5.91 15.54
N GLN A 184 10.25 6.79 14.55
CA GLN A 184 9.70 8.14 14.57
C GLN A 184 8.23 8.10 14.11
N PRO A 185 7.27 8.47 14.96
CA PRO A 185 5.88 8.58 14.56
C PRO A 185 5.71 9.69 13.53
N PHE A 186 4.74 9.52 12.63
CA PHE A 186 4.31 10.62 11.78
C PHE A 186 3.63 11.69 12.64
N PRO A 187 3.77 13.00 12.33
CA PRO A 187 3.08 14.06 13.06
C PRO A 187 1.58 13.83 13.07
N GLY A 188 0.96 13.96 14.24
CA GLY A 188 -0.47 13.71 14.43
C GLY A 188 -0.87 12.23 14.43
N SER A 189 0.06 11.29 14.26
CA SER A 189 -0.24 9.87 14.41
C SER A 189 -0.50 9.50 15.87
N GLU A 190 -1.40 8.54 16.05
CA GLU A 190 -1.67 7.89 17.32
C GLU A 190 -1.08 6.48 17.26
N ARG A 191 -0.72 5.89 18.40
CA ARG A 191 -0.40 4.45 18.38
C ARG A 191 -1.63 3.67 17.89
N ALA A 192 -1.37 2.58 17.19
CA ALA A 192 -2.44 1.66 16.84
C ALA A 192 -3.17 1.17 18.10
N LEU A 193 -4.48 1.00 17.99
CA LEU A 193 -5.26 0.32 19.01
C LEU A 193 -4.82 -1.15 19.09
N THR A 194 -4.78 -1.69 20.31
CA THR A 194 -4.64 -3.13 20.51
C THR A 194 -5.92 -3.85 20.05
N LEU A 195 -5.84 -5.16 19.81
CA LEU A 195 -7.03 -5.96 19.46
C LEU A 195 -8.17 -5.74 20.48
N ALA A 196 -7.85 -5.79 21.77
CA ALA A 196 -8.82 -5.56 22.84
C ALA A 196 -9.44 -4.16 22.79
N GLU A 197 -8.65 -3.14 22.43
CA GLU A 197 -9.14 -1.76 22.29
C GLU A 197 -10.02 -1.57 21.05
N VAL A 198 -9.71 -2.26 19.94
CA VAL A 198 -10.60 -2.25 18.76
C VAL A 198 -11.93 -2.92 19.09
N GLN A 199 -11.89 -4.08 19.77
CA GLN A 199 -13.11 -4.76 20.22
C GLN A 199 -13.92 -3.91 21.19
N GLU A 200 -13.26 -3.25 22.15
CA GLU A 200 -13.91 -2.32 23.07
C GLU A 200 -14.56 -1.15 22.31
N MET A 201 -13.85 -0.57 21.35
CA MET A 201 -14.39 0.50 20.51
C MET A 201 -15.64 0.04 19.76
N GLN A 202 -15.61 -1.15 19.17
CA GLN A 202 -16.76 -1.71 18.45
C GLN A 202 -17.96 -1.89 19.39
N VAL A 203 -17.76 -2.49 20.57
CA VAL A 203 -18.82 -2.66 21.59
C VAL A 203 -19.44 -1.32 21.97
N ARG A 204 -18.61 -0.29 22.19
CA ARG A 204 -19.07 1.04 22.60
C ARG A 204 -19.82 1.76 21.49
N LEU A 205 -19.37 1.66 20.25
CA LEU A 205 -20.05 2.21 19.08
C LEU A 205 -21.44 1.57 18.92
N THR A 206 -21.52 0.23 18.98
CA THR A 206 -22.81 -0.47 18.90
C THR A 206 -23.74 -0.04 20.04
N LYS A 207 -23.23 0.07 21.26
CA LYS A 207 -24.00 0.55 22.42
C LYS A 207 -24.49 1.99 22.26
N ALA A 208 -23.71 2.83 21.58
CA ALA A 208 -24.07 4.22 21.26
C ALA A 208 -25.04 4.35 20.07
N GLY A 209 -25.43 3.22 19.46
CA GLY A 209 -26.38 3.18 18.34
C GLY A 209 -25.72 3.14 16.95
N PHE A 210 -24.40 2.95 16.87
CA PHE A 210 -23.66 2.86 15.62
C PHE A 210 -23.24 1.41 15.36
N ASP A 211 -23.93 0.74 14.43
CA ASP A 211 -23.69 -0.67 14.14
C ASP A 211 -22.35 -0.88 13.42
N THR A 212 -21.48 -1.68 14.04
CA THR A 212 -20.15 -2.02 13.54
C THR A 212 -20.11 -3.34 12.78
N GLY A 213 -21.24 -4.06 12.68
CA GLY A 213 -21.32 -5.39 12.05
C GLY A 213 -20.73 -6.52 12.90
N GLY A 214 -20.44 -6.26 14.18
CA GLY A 214 -19.79 -7.20 15.10
C GLY A 214 -18.67 -6.56 15.94
N THR A 215 -18.02 -7.38 16.76
CA THR A 215 -16.96 -6.98 17.73
C THR A 215 -15.71 -7.86 17.58
N ASP A 216 -15.40 -8.25 16.35
CA ASP A 216 -14.34 -9.20 16.02
C ASP A 216 -12.92 -8.61 16.07
N GLY A 217 -12.80 -7.30 16.33
CA GLY A 217 -11.54 -6.56 16.33
C GLY A 217 -11.01 -6.24 14.93
N ARG A 218 -11.79 -6.48 13.88
CA ARG A 218 -11.45 -6.12 12.49
C ARG A 218 -12.12 -4.81 12.11
N VAL A 219 -11.33 -3.86 11.63
CA VAL A 219 -11.85 -2.58 11.15
C VAL A 219 -12.31 -2.71 9.70
N GLY A 220 -13.55 -3.20 9.52
CA GLY A 220 -14.21 -3.32 8.22
C GLY A 220 -15.01 -2.07 7.82
N ASN A 221 -15.72 -2.15 6.69
CA ASN A 221 -16.54 -1.05 6.18
C ASN A 221 -17.61 -0.59 7.19
N ASP A 222 -18.26 -1.51 7.89
CA ASP A 222 -19.30 -1.20 8.87
C ASP A 222 -18.70 -0.51 10.10
N THR A 223 -17.57 -1.00 10.61
CA THR A 223 -16.83 -0.32 11.69
C THR A 223 -16.39 1.09 11.27
N MET A 224 -15.83 1.27 10.08
CA MET A 224 -15.45 2.60 9.57
C MET A 224 -16.65 3.53 9.36
N LYS A 225 -17.81 2.99 8.96
CA LYS A 225 -19.05 3.76 8.84
C LYS A 225 -19.55 4.19 10.23
N ALA A 226 -19.61 3.27 11.19
CA ALA A 226 -20.01 3.56 12.56
C ALA A 226 -19.13 4.65 13.20
N ILE A 227 -17.81 4.59 12.99
CA ILE A 227 -16.88 5.63 13.47
C ILE A 227 -17.19 6.98 12.82
N ARG A 228 -17.42 7.03 11.49
CA ARG A 228 -17.77 8.30 10.81
C ARG A 228 -19.06 8.90 11.31
N ASP A 229 -20.08 8.06 11.48
CA ASP A 229 -21.38 8.50 11.97
C ASP A 229 -21.25 9.03 13.41
N ASP A 230 -20.47 8.37 14.27
CA ASP A 230 -20.14 8.85 15.62
C ASP A 230 -19.38 10.17 15.58
N GLN A 231 -18.28 10.24 14.84
CA GLN A 231 -17.49 11.47 14.65
C GLN A 231 -18.39 12.64 14.19
N THR A 232 -19.29 12.39 13.23
CA THR A 232 -20.24 13.38 12.72
C THR A 232 -21.23 13.84 13.78
N LYS A 233 -21.91 12.91 14.48
CA LYS A 233 -22.83 13.22 15.58
C LYS A 233 -22.15 14.05 16.67
N MET A 234 -20.87 13.80 16.87
CA MET A 234 -20.04 14.35 17.93
C MET A 234 -19.30 15.65 17.56
N GLY A 235 -19.44 16.13 16.32
CA GLY A 235 -18.76 17.33 15.83
C GLY A 235 -17.24 17.18 15.69
N LEU A 236 -16.73 15.95 15.58
CA LEU A 236 -15.31 15.67 15.34
C LEU A 236 -15.01 15.75 13.85
N LEU A 237 -14.10 16.65 13.48
CA LEU A 237 -13.67 16.84 12.10
C LEU A 237 -12.16 16.53 11.95
N PRO A 238 -11.76 15.85 10.86
CA PRO A 238 -12.62 15.24 9.84
C PRO A 238 -13.35 14.00 10.38
N ALA A 239 -14.60 13.79 9.94
CA ALA A 239 -15.32 12.54 10.15
C ALA A 239 -14.86 11.51 9.10
N ASP A 240 -13.62 11.04 9.26
CA ASP A 240 -12.87 10.22 8.31
C ASP A 240 -13.03 8.71 8.52
N GLY A 241 -13.60 8.29 9.65
CA GLY A 241 -13.79 6.88 10.00
C GLY A 241 -12.58 6.26 10.67
N TYR A 242 -11.59 7.07 11.02
CA TYR A 242 -10.40 6.62 11.73
C TYR A 242 -10.69 6.49 13.24
N GLY A 243 -10.82 5.24 13.69
CA GLY A 243 -11.07 4.89 15.09
C GLY A 243 -9.80 4.90 15.94
N GLY A 244 -9.18 6.07 16.10
CA GLY A 244 -7.98 6.24 16.92
C GLY A 244 -8.22 6.21 18.42
N LEU A 245 -7.14 6.35 19.20
CA LEU A 245 -7.19 6.51 20.66
C LEU A 245 -8.08 7.68 21.08
N LYS A 246 -8.12 8.78 20.31
CA LYS A 246 -9.01 9.91 20.61
C LYS A 246 -10.48 9.52 20.56
N VAL A 247 -10.88 8.76 19.54
CA VAL A 247 -12.26 8.25 19.41
C VAL A 247 -12.57 7.28 20.56
N LEU A 248 -11.68 6.32 20.83
CA LEU A 248 -11.88 5.37 21.92
C LEU A 248 -11.92 6.04 23.31
N ALA A 249 -11.03 6.99 23.59
CA ALA A 249 -11.00 7.72 24.84
C ALA A 249 -12.31 8.49 25.06
N ARG A 250 -12.90 9.05 23.99
CA ARG A 250 -14.20 9.71 24.06
C ARG A 250 -15.33 8.71 24.33
N LEU A 251 -15.38 7.60 23.60
CA LEU A 251 -16.37 6.54 23.83
C LEU A 251 -16.32 5.96 25.25
N ARG A 252 -15.16 6.04 25.91
CA ARG A 252 -14.98 5.66 27.33
C ARG A 252 -15.63 6.65 28.31
N GLN A 253 -15.75 7.91 27.96
CA GLN A 253 -16.33 8.96 28.82
C GLN A 253 -17.86 8.99 28.81
N GLY A 254 -18.51 8.16 27.98
CA GLY A 254 -19.96 8.18 27.78
C GLY A 254 -20.33 9.22 26.72
N GLY A 255 -20.65 8.73 25.52
CA GLY A 255 -21.08 9.59 24.40
C GLY A 255 -22.34 10.39 24.70
#